data_AF-A0A7H0HZG7-F1
#
_entry.id   AF-A0A7H0HZG7-F1
#
_cell.length_a   1.000
_cell.length_b   1.000
_cell.length_c   1.000
_cell.angle_alpha   90.00
_cell.angle_beta   90.00
_cell.angle_gamma   90.00
#
_symmetry.space_group_name_H-M   'P 1'
#
loop_
_entity.id
_entity.type
_entity.pdbx_description
1 polymer ?
#
loop_
_entity_poly.entity_id
_entity_poly.type
_entity_poly.pdbx_seq_one_letter_code
_entity_poly.pdbx_strand_id
1 'polypeptide(L)'
;MGLTYGYDIHLRPGNVSRVLAGLGALAPPDARVPPLDVTLPDGERIVLPFTSGFGSEPVDRSAGGTFELETSLMFDADDALRAYAATGGPAPGADGRVRVGYVYATVRFVSFLHPGYASVELWAATSGMSRLFARSPSVRRTFTDLTAACGGVCCLFDTGDGGPEEVCWLGGAATRTTVPGPRFPDRRALVATWPDPGR
;
A
#
# COMPACT_ATOMS: atom_id res chain seq x y z
N MET A 1 22.93 4.12 -4.18
CA MET A 1 21.75 3.65 -3.42
C MET A 1 20.61 3.47 -4.41
N GLY A 2 19.79 2.44 -4.25
CA GLY A 2 18.61 2.21 -5.10
C GLY A 2 17.46 3.14 -4.73
N LEU A 3 16.52 3.34 -5.65
CA LEU A 3 15.23 3.96 -5.38
C LEU A 3 14.35 3.02 -4.54
N THR A 4 13.55 3.57 -3.64
CA THR A 4 12.61 2.87 -2.76
C THR A 4 11.30 3.65 -2.71
N TYR A 5 10.61 3.71 -3.86
CA TYR A 5 9.34 4.41 -3.95
C TYR A 5 8.19 3.52 -3.45
N GLY A 6 7.18 4.12 -2.85
CA GLY A 6 6.06 3.42 -2.27
C GLY A 6 4.77 4.22 -2.23
N TYR A 7 3.71 3.55 -1.82
CA TYR A 7 2.42 4.18 -1.54
C TYR A 7 2.02 3.93 -0.08
N ASP A 8 1.63 5.00 0.61
CA ASP A 8 1.19 4.95 1.99
C ASP A 8 -0.31 5.21 2.06
N ILE A 9 -1.04 4.26 2.62
CA ILE A 9 -2.47 4.38 2.86
C ILE A 9 -2.68 4.69 4.34
N HIS A 10 -3.32 5.83 4.62
CA HIS A 10 -3.72 6.22 5.96
C HIS A 10 -5.22 6.01 6.14
N LEU A 11 -5.60 5.31 7.20
CA LEU A 11 -6.97 4.89 7.47
C LEU A 11 -7.22 4.77 8.97
N ARG A 12 -8.49 4.71 9.38
CA ARG A 12 -8.82 4.45 10.79
C ARG A 12 -8.36 3.03 11.17
N PRO A 13 -7.90 2.79 12.41
CA PRO A 13 -7.41 1.47 12.83
C PRO A 13 -8.41 0.33 12.60
N GLY A 14 -9.70 0.56 12.82
CA GLY A 14 -10.76 -0.43 12.56
C GLY A 14 -10.99 -0.77 11.08
N ASN A 15 -10.32 -0.09 10.14
CA ASN A 15 -10.37 -0.43 8.72
C ASN A 15 -9.14 -1.25 8.26
N VAL A 16 -8.21 -1.61 9.16
CA VAL A 16 -7.00 -2.35 8.79
C VAL A 16 -7.34 -3.73 8.19
N SER A 17 -8.32 -4.45 8.75
CA SER A 17 -8.77 -5.71 8.15
C SER A 17 -9.26 -5.56 6.72
N ARG A 18 -10.01 -4.48 6.44
CA ARG A 18 -10.53 -4.18 5.10
C ARG A 18 -9.42 -3.93 4.07
N VAL A 19 -8.40 -3.14 4.43
CA VAL A 19 -7.29 -2.88 3.49
C VAL A 19 -6.43 -4.12 3.28
N LEU A 20 -6.22 -4.93 4.31
CA LEU A 20 -5.51 -6.21 4.17
C LEU A 20 -6.27 -7.20 3.28
N ALA A 21 -7.59 -7.30 3.45
CA ALA A 21 -8.44 -8.11 2.58
C ALA A 21 -8.41 -7.60 1.12
N GLY A 22 -8.46 -6.28 0.93
CA GLY A 22 -8.33 -5.65 -0.38
C GLY A 22 -6.98 -5.94 -1.04
N LEU A 23 -5.88 -5.87 -0.29
CA LEU A 23 -4.56 -6.29 -0.77
C LEU A 23 -4.54 -7.78 -1.11
N GLY A 24 -5.14 -8.62 -0.28
CA GLY A 24 -5.24 -10.07 -0.52
C GLY A 24 -5.94 -10.39 -1.85
N ALA A 25 -7.00 -9.65 -2.18
CA ALA A 25 -7.70 -9.76 -3.45
C ALA A 25 -6.87 -9.29 -4.67
N LEU A 26 -5.81 -8.50 -4.44
CA LEU A 26 -4.86 -8.07 -5.47
C LEU A 26 -3.69 -9.06 -5.63
N ALA A 27 -3.58 -10.09 -4.80
CA ALA A 27 -2.49 -11.06 -4.89
C ALA A 27 -2.61 -11.96 -6.13
N PRO A 28 -1.49 -12.49 -6.65
CA PRO A 28 -1.51 -13.53 -7.67
C PRO A 28 -2.26 -14.78 -7.18
N PRO A 29 -3.12 -15.38 -8.01
CA PRO A 29 -3.90 -16.57 -7.63
C PRO A 29 -3.06 -17.83 -7.50
N ASP A 30 -1.84 -17.84 -8.06
CA ASP A 30 -0.91 -18.95 -8.07
C ASP A 30 0.15 -18.87 -6.96
N ALA A 31 -0.11 -18.10 -5.89
CA ALA A 31 0.79 -17.96 -4.76
C ALA A 31 1.18 -19.35 -4.22
N ARG A 32 2.43 -19.76 -4.48
CA ARG A 32 2.99 -21.06 -4.06
C ARG A 32 3.37 -21.09 -2.57
N VAL A 33 2.96 -20.09 -1.81
CA VAL A 33 3.23 -19.97 -0.39
C VAL A 33 1.99 -20.38 0.40
N PRO A 34 2.14 -21.10 1.53
CA PRO A 34 1.02 -21.33 2.43
C PRO A 34 0.41 -19.99 2.87
N PRO A 35 -0.92 -19.89 3.00
CA PRO A 35 -1.57 -18.69 3.50
C PRO A 35 -1.07 -18.33 4.91
N LEU A 36 -0.99 -17.05 5.20
CA LEU A 36 -0.59 -16.48 6.48
C LEU A 36 -1.83 -16.14 7.31
N ASP A 37 -1.96 -16.75 8.49
CA ASP A 37 -2.97 -16.36 9.48
C ASP A 37 -2.50 -15.13 10.27
N VAL A 38 -3.31 -14.08 10.32
CA VAL A 38 -3.03 -12.86 11.10
C VAL A 38 -4.17 -12.59 12.07
N THR A 39 -3.85 -12.43 13.35
CA THR A 39 -4.82 -11.99 14.38
C THR A 39 -4.65 -10.49 14.62
N LEU A 40 -5.74 -9.72 14.51
CA LEU A 40 -5.78 -8.27 14.62
C LEU A 40 -6.16 -7.80 16.04
N PRO A 41 -5.97 -6.50 16.38
CA PRO A 41 -6.22 -5.97 17.72
C PRO A 41 -7.65 -6.13 18.25
N ASP A 42 -8.63 -6.18 17.35
CA ASP A 42 -10.04 -6.43 17.67
C ASP A 42 -10.38 -7.92 17.82
N GLY A 43 -9.38 -8.80 17.68
CA GLY A 43 -9.53 -10.25 17.68
C GLY A 43 -9.96 -10.83 16.35
N GLU A 44 -10.17 -10.00 15.31
CA GLU A 44 -10.46 -10.48 13.96
C GLU A 44 -9.28 -11.30 13.43
N ARG A 45 -9.58 -12.42 12.76
CA ARG A 45 -8.58 -13.25 12.10
C ARG A 45 -8.74 -13.15 10.60
N ILE A 46 -7.65 -12.79 9.92
CA ILE A 46 -7.59 -12.70 8.47
C ILE A 46 -6.55 -13.67 7.92
N VAL A 47 -6.89 -14.31 6.81
CA VAL A 47 -5.99 -15.21 6.08
C VAL A 47 -5.50 -14.48 4.84
N LEU A 48 -4.19 -14.36 4.68
CA LEU A 48 -3.55 -13.59 3.60
C LEU A 48 -2.69 -14.47 2.71
N PRO A 49 -2.71 -14.29 1.38
CA PRO A 49 -1.83 -15.01 0.45
C PRO A 49 -0.40 -14.42 0.42
N PHE A 50 0.11 -14.02 1.59
CA PHE A 50 1.37 -13.30 1.77
C PHE A 50 2.30 -14.08 2.69
N THR A 51 3.52 -13.58 2.86
CA THR A 51 4.42 -14.02 3.94
C THR A 51 4.68 -12.90 4.92
N SER A 52 5.21 -13.25 6.09
CA SER A 52 5.81 -12.31 7.05
C SER A 52 7.18 -12.86 7.42
N GLY A 53 8.24 -12.07 7.25
CA GLY A 53 9.62 -12.55 7.41
C GLY A 53 9.94 -13.72 6.47
N PHE A 54 9.32 -13.74 5.29
CA PHE A 54 9.39 -14.82 4.30
C PHE A 54 8.87 -16.19 4.78
N GLY A 55 8.10 -16.22 5.88
CA GLY A 55 7.42 -17.39 6.40
C GLY A 55 5.89 -17.25 6.41
N SER A 56 5.21 -18.34 6.72
CA SER A 56 3.75 -18.43 6.84
C SER A 56 3.28 -18.78 8.26
N GLU A 57 4.17 -18.66 9.25
CA GLU A 57 3.81 -18.87 10.65
C GLU A 57 2.77 -17.83 11.10
N PRO A 58 1.74 -18.22 11.87
CA PRO A 58 0.71 -17.29 12.32
C PRO A 58 1.28 -16.05 13.02
N VAL A 59 0.78 -14.88 12.65
CA VAL A 59 1.19 -13.59 13.21
C VAL A 59 0.10 -13.07 14.15
N ASP A 60 0.41 -13.01 15.45
CA ASP A 60 -0.48 -12.43 16.45
C ASP A 60 -0.16 -10.94 16.67
N ARG A 61 -1.13 -10.08 16.34
CA ARG A 61 -1.11 -8.62 16.57
C ARG A 61 -2.33 -8.16 17.37
N SER A 62 -2.87 -9.02 18.23
CA SER A 62 -3.90 -8.67 19.20
C SER A 62 -3.51 -7.50 20.12
N ALA A 63 -2.21 -7.35 20.43
CA ALA A 63 -1.68 -6.21 21.18
C ALA A 63 -1.39 -4.95 20.33
N GLY A 64 -1.71 -4.95 19.04
CA GLY A 64 -1.36 -3.89 18.10
C GLY A 64 0.10 -3.89 17.66
N GLY A 65 0.68 -2.69 17.51
CA GLY A 65 2.07 -2.48 17.11
C GLY A 65 2.27 -2.37 15.60
N THR A 66 3.33 -3.01 15.10
CA THR A 66 3.72 -2.99 13.69
C THR A 66 4.03 -4.41 13.23
N PHE A 67 3.74 -4.72 11.98
CA PHE A 67 4.22 -5.93 11.31
C PHE A 67 4.49 -5.69 9.83
N GLU A 68 5.25 -6.60 9.24
CA GLU A 68 5.69 -6.54 7.86
C GLU A 68 5.16 -7.75 7.11
N LEU A 69 4.88 -7.54 5.82
CA LEU A 69 4.37 -8.53 4.91
C LEU A 69 5.19 -8.46 3.62
N GLU A 70 5.49 -9.61 3.03
CA GLU A 70 6.06 -9.68 1.70
C GLU A 70 5.04 -10.28 0.74
N THR A 71 4.84 -9.62 -0.39
CA THR A 71 3.82 -10.02 -1.36
C THR A 71 4.20 -9.72 -2.80
N SER A 72 3.39 -10.20 -3.74
CA SER A 72 3.29 -9.70 -5.10
C SER A 72 1.86 -9.19 -5.31
N LEU A 73 1.69 -8.18 -6.14
CA LEU A 73 0.37 -7.64 -6.47
C LEU A 73 0.15 -7.68 -7.99
N MET A 74 -1.10 -7.81 -8.40
CA MET A 74 -1.55 -7.84 -9.78
C MET A 74 -2.11 -6.48 -10.18
N PHE A 75 -1.70 -5.95 -11.31
CA PHE A 75 -2.12 -4.64 -11.81
C PHE A 75 -2.61 -4.72 -13.25
N ASP A 76 -3.64 -3.97 -13.62
CA ASP A 76 -4.12 -3.91 -15.01
C ASP A 76 -3.04 -3.35 -15.93
N ALA A 77 -2.75 -4.04 -17.04
CA ALA A 77 -1.67 -3.65 -17.95
C ALA A 77 -1.89 -2.28 -18.61
N ASP A 78 -1.07 -1.30 -18.23
CA ASP A 78 -0.84 -0.05 -18.97
C ASP A 78 0.52 -0.07 -19.71
N ASP A 79 0.86 1.02 -20.39
CA ASP A 79 2.11 1.11 -21.15
C ASP A 79 3.36 0.92 -20.28
N ALA A 80 3.34 1.39 -19.03
CA ALA A 80 4.47 1.25 -18.11
C ALA A 80 4.61 -0.21 -17.64
N LEU A 81 3.51 -0.89 -17.34
CA LEU A 81 3.49 -2.30 -16.97
C LEU A 81 3.86 -3.22 -18.15
N ARG A 82 3.43 -2.88 -19.38
CA ARG A 82 3.84 -3.59 -20.60
C ARG A 82 5.33 -3.43 -20.87
N ALA A 83 5.87 -2.22 -20.72
CA ALA A 83 7.30 -1.98 -20.85
C ALA A 83 8.10 -2.73 -19.78
N TYR A 84 7.63 -2.73 -18.54
CA TYR A 84 8.22 -3.53 -17.45
C TYR A 84 8.26 -5.02 -17.79
N ALA A 85 7.15 -5.60 -18.24
CA ALA A 85 7.08 -6.99 -18.69
C ALA A 85 8.04 -7.28 -19.85
N ALA A 86 8.12 -6.39 -20.85
CA ALA A 86 9.02 -6.55 -22.00
C ALA A 86 10.51 -6.53 -21.62
N THR A 87 10.87 -5.87 -20.52
CA THR A 87 12.26 -5.77 -20.03
C THR A 87 12.71 -6.92 -19.12
N GLY A 88 11.89 -7.96 -18.98
CA GLY A 88 12.18 -9.13 -18.14
C GLY A 88 11.33 -9.24 -16.87
N GLY A 89 10.32 -8.37 -16.70
CA GLY A 89 9.26 -8.61 -15.71
C GLY A 89 8.34 -9.78 -16.11
N PRO A 90 7.48 -10.26 -15.21
CA PRO A 90 6.49 -11.28 -15.55
C PRO A 90 5.60 -10.82 -16.72
N ALA A 91 5.36 -11.72 -17.67
CA ALA A 91 4.41 -11.46 -18.75
C ALA A 91 3.00 -11.22 -18.17
N PRO A 92 2.15 -10.43 -18.85
CA PRO A 92 0.74 -10.33 -18.47
C PRO A 92 0.08 -11.71 -18.40
N GLY A 93 -0.73 -11.92 -17.37
CA GLY A 93 -1.57 -13.10 -17.23
C GLY A 93 -2.68 -13.15 -18.28
N ALA A 94 -3.42 -14.27 -18.32
CA ALA A 94 -4.55 -14.44 -19.23
C ALA A 94 -5.68 -13.43 -18.98
N ASP A 95 -5.76 -12.87 -17.78
CA ASP A 95 -6.67 -11.79 -17.38
C ASP A 95 -6.18 -10.39 -17.78
N GLY A 96 -5.04 -10.29 -18.46
CA GLY A 96 -4.44 -9.04 -18.88
C GLY A 96 -3.75 -8.27 -17.75
N ARG A 97 -3.62 -8.85 -16.56
CA ARG A 97 -2.96 -8.21 -15.41
C ARG A 97 -1.50 -8.62 -15.34
N VAL A 98 -0.64 -7.70 -14.91
CA VAL A 98 0.80 -7.91 -14.74
C VAL A 98 1.10 -8.09 -13.26
N ARG A 99 1.81 -9.17 -12.94
CA ARG A 99 2.35 -9.42 -11.61
C ARG A 99 3.55 -8.52 -11.35
N VAL A 100 3.54 -7.82 -10.22
CA VAL A 100 4.65 -7.00 -9.75
C VAL A 100 4.98 -7.42 -8.32
N GLY A 101 6.23 -7.83 -8.10
CA GLY A 101 6.72 -8.27 -6.78
C GLY A 101 8.22 -8.49 -6.76
N TYR A 102 8.88 -8.53 -5.59
CA TYR A 102 8.27 -8.37 -4.26
C TYR A 102 7.87 -6.93 -3.92
N VAL A 103 6.75 -6.79 -3.23
CA VAL A 103 6.29 -5.56 -2.58
C VAL A 103 6.36 -5.82 -1.07
N TYR A 104 7.02 -4.91 -0.36
CA TYR A 104 7.10 -4.96 1.11
C TYR A 104 5.99 -4.08 1.67
N ALA A 105 5.07 -4.66 2.43
CA ALA A 105 4.03 -3.90 3.11
C ALA A 105 4.33 -3.83 4.61
N THR A 106 4.39 -2.61 5.15
CA THR A 106 4.49 -2.40 6.60
C THR A 106 3.18 -1.85 7.12
N VAL A 107 2.59 -2.55 8.09
CA VAL A 107 1.33 -2.17 8.72
C VAL A 107 1.63 -1.62 10.10
N ARG A 108 1.12 -0.43 10.39
CA ARG A 108 1.19 0.21 11.71
C ARG A 108 -0.21 0.51 12.17
N PHE A 109 -0.60 -0.03 13.33
CA PHE A 109 -1.88 0.31 13.94
C PHE A 109 -1.91 1.74 14.50
N VAL A 110 -0.74 2.36 14.68
CA VAL A 110 -0.55 3.77 15.04
C VAL A 110 0.41 4.38 14.03
N SER A 111 -0.10 5.31 13.21
CA SER A 111 0.67 6.03 12.19
C SER A 111 1.58 7.06 12.83
N PHE A 112 2.77 7.24 12.25
CA PHE A 112 3.68 8.32 12.64
C PHE A 112 3.12 9.72 12.34
N LEU A 113 2.19 9.85 11.39
CA LEU A 113 1.60 11.15 11.03
C LEU A 113 0.51 11.58 12.01
N HIS A 114 -0.29 10.64 12.53
CA HIS A 114 -1.36 10.93 13.46
C HIS A 114 -1.70 9.69 14.32
N PRO A 115 -1.71 9.78 15.66
CA PRO A 115 -1.89 8.62 16.54
C PRO A 115 -3.28 7.98 16.46
N GLY A 116 -4.30 8.73 16.04
CA GLY A 116 -5.66 8.21 15.81
C GLY A 116 -5.86 7.46 14.48
N TYR A 117 -4.80 7.30 13.67
CA TYR A 117 -4.84 6.64 12.36
C TYR A 117 -3.84 5.48 12.32
N ALA A 118 -4.09 4.49 11.48
CA ALA A 118 -3.17 3.46 11.06
C ALA A 118 -2.50 3.83 9.72
N SER A 119 -1.37 3.21 9.40
CA SER A 119 -0.74 3.27 8.08
C SER A 119 -0.47 1.88 7.51
N VAL A 120 -0.61 1.76 6.20
CA VAL A 120 -0.11 0.63 5.41
C VAL A 120 0.81 1.19 4.33
N GLU A 121 2.10 0.93 4.47
CA GLU A 121 3.17 1.47 3.64
C GLU A 121 3.61 0.38 2.65
N LEU A 122 3.48 0.59 1.35
CA LEU A 122 3.76 -0.41 0.30
C LEU A 122 4.97 -0.01 -0.54
N TRP A 123 6.09 -0.67 -0.31
CA TRP A 123 7.39 -0.33 -0.90
C TRP A 123 7.78 -1.27 -2.05
N ALA A 124 8.25 -0.69 -3.14
CA ALA A 124 8.85 -1.42 -4.24
C ALA A 124 10.24 -1.99 -3.86
N ALA A 125 10.46 -3.29 -4.06
CA ALA A 125 11.72 -3.95 -3.69
C ALA A 125 12.94 -3.56 -4.56
N THR A 126 12.73 -2.97 -5.74
CA THR A 126 13.82 -2.66 -6.68
C THR A 126 13.61 -1.29 -7.32
N SER A 127 14.70 -0.66 -7.78
CA SER A 127 14.62 0.63 -8.46
C SER A 127 13.83 0.58 -9.78
N GLY A 128 13.78 -0.58 -10.44
CA GLY A 128 12.91 -0.79 -11.61
C GLY A 128 11.44 -0.70 -11.22
N MET A 129 11.06 -1.38 -10.13
CA MET A 129 9.70 -1.33 -9.58
C MET A 129 9.36 0.05 -9.02
N SER A 130 10.30 0.76 -8.39
CA SER A 130 10.05 2.14 -7.93
C SER A 130 9.70 3.05 -9.10
N ARG A 131 10.44 2.97 -10.21
CA ARG A 131 10.11 3.74 -11.43
C ARG A 131 8.76 3.32 -12.01
N LEU A 132 8.40 2.05 -11.92
CA LEU A 132 7.09 1.56 -12.33
C LEU A 132 5.98 2.17 -11.47
N PHE A 133 6.13 2.16 -10.14
CA PHE A 133 5.18 2.76 -9.19
C PHE A 133 4.96 4.26 -9.44
N ALA A 134 6.02 4.99 -9.81
CA ALA A 134 5.93 6.41 -10.17
C ALA A 134 5.20 6.65 -11.49
N ARG A 135 5.40 5.77 -12.49
CA ARG A 135 5.01 6.02 -13.89
C ARG A 135 3.67 5.42 -14.28
N SER A 136 3.26 4.31 -13.67
CA SER A 136 2.06 3.55 -14.06
C SER A 136 0.78 4.19 -13.51
N PRO A 137 -0.12 4.70 -14.38
CA PRO A 137 -1.44 5.14 -13.94
C PRO A 137 -2.27 4.01 -13.34
N SER A 138 -2.13 2.76 -13.83
CA SER A 138 -2.82 1.60 -13.28
C SER A 138 -2.40 1.31 -11.84
N VAL A 139 -1.09 1.29 -11.55
CA VAL A 139 -0.58 1.08 -10.19
C VAL A 139 -1.11 2.14 -9.24
N ARG A 140 -1.02 3.42 -9.64
CA ARG A 140 -1.55 4.53 -8.85
C ARG A 140 -3.05 4.36 -8.59
N ARG A 141 -3.82 4.10 -9.64
CA ARG A 141 -5.26 3.91 -9.55
C ARG A 141 -5.61 2.76 -8.61
N THR A 142 -4.89 1.64 -8.68
CA THR A 142 -5.11 0.51 -7.77
C THR A 142 -4.97 0.94 -6.31
N PHE A 143 -3.94 1.72 -5.94
CA PHE A 143 -3.79 2.17 -4.56
C PHE A 143 -4.79 3.25 -4.15
N THR A 144 -5.18 4.16 -5.05
CA THR A 144 -6.23 5.15 -4.74
C THR A 144 -7.60 4.50 -4.62
N ASP A 145 -7.93 3.54 -5.50
CA ASP A 145 -9.20 2.81 -5.47
C ASP A 145 -9.28 1.91 -4.23
N LEU A 146 -8.17 1.26 -3.85
CA LEU A 146 -8.06 0.52 -2.60
C LEU A 146 -8.26 1.44 -1.38
N THR A 147 -7.60 2.60 -1.38
CA THR A 147 -7.77 3.61 -0.32
C THR A 147 -9.23 4.02 -0.18
N ALA A 148 -9.91 4.31 -1.29
CA ALA A 148 -11.32 4.67 -1.30
C ALA A 148 -12.21 3.54 -0.77
N ALA A 149 -12.03 2.32 -1.28
CA ALA A 149 -12.85 1.16 -0.94
C ALA A 149 -12.74 0.75 0.54
N CYS A 150 -11.57 0.95 1.14
CA CYS A 150 -11.30 0.57 2.54
C CYS A 150 -11.57 1.71 3.54
N GLY A 151 -12.11 2.85 3.11
CA GLY A 151 -12.36 4.00 3.97
C GLY A 151 -11.07 4.67 4.46
N GLY A 152 -10.04 4.69 3.61
CA GLY A 152 -8.82 5.44 3.82
C GLY A 152 -9.04 6.93 3.63
N VAL A 153 -8.37 7.73 4.45
CA VAL A 153 -8.49 9.19 4.46
C VAL A 153 -7.48 9.84 3.52
N CYS A 154 -6.34 9.19 3.29
CA CYS A 154 -5.26 9.70 2.48
C CYS A 154 -4.46 8.57 1.83
N CYS A 155 -4.03 8.77 0.59
CA CYS A 155 -3.01 7.95 -0.08
C CYS A 155 -1.87 8.86 -0.51
N LEU A 156 -0.66 8.58 -0.04
CA LEU A 156 0.56 9.28 -0.40
C LEU A 156 1.40 8.40 -1.33
N PHE A 157 2.17 9.04 -2.20
CA PHE A 157 3.28 8.44 -2.91
C PHE A 157 4.56 9.02 -2.33
N ASP A 158 5.41 8.17 -1.76
CA ASP A 158 6.67 8.52 -1.11
C ASP A 158 7.85 7.99 -1.95
N THR A 159 8.89 8.82 -2.10
CA THR A 159 10.15 8.46 -2.77
C THR A 159 11.18 7.81 -1.84
N GLY A 160 10.90 7.74 -0.53
CA GLY A 160 11.69 7.05 0.48
C GLY A 160 13.02 7.73 0.80
N ASP A 161 13.26 8.93 0.28
CA ASP A 161 14.48 9.73 0.48
C ASP A 161 14.23 11.00 1.31
N GLY A 162 13.04 11.12 1.91
CA GLY A 162 12.61 12.30 2.65
C GLY A 162 12.30 13.51 1.75
N GLY A 163 12.22 13.31 0.43
CA GLY A 163 11.77 14.30 -0.53
C GLY A 163 10.25 14.59 -0.42
N PRO A 164 9.74 15.54 -1.23
CA PRO A 164 8.32 15.84 -1.25
C PRO A 164 7.49 14.62 -1.67
N GLU A 165 6.45 14.34 -0.90
CA GLU A 165 5.47 13.30 -1.21
C GLU A 165 4.38 13.84 -2.14
N GLU A 166 3.78 12.97 -2.94
CA GLU A 166 2.59 13.32 -3.71
C GLU A 166 1.33 12.76 -3.03
N VAL A 167 0.38 13.63 -2.70
CA VAL A 167 -0.96 13.21 -2.26
C VAL A 167 -1.72 12.75 -3.48
N CYS A 168 -1.99 11.44 -3.55
CA CYS A 168 -2.70 10.77 -4.64
C CYS A 168 -4.21 10.72 -4.39
N TRP A 169 -4.61 10.65 -3.13
CA TRP A 169 -6.01 10.61 -2.69
C TRP A 169 -6.17 11.35 -1.37
N LEU A 170 -7.25 12.13 -1.24
CA LEU A 170 -7.60 12.80 0.01
C LEU A 170 -9.12 12.95 0.14
N GLY A 171 -9.68 12.45 1.24
CA GLY A 171 -11.05 12.76 1.66
C GLY A 171 -12.15 12.49 0.62
N GLY A 172 -12.00 11.44 -0.21
CA GLY A 172 -13.01 11.05 -1.21
C GLY A 172 -12.69 11.45 -2.65
N ALA A 173 -11.57 12.13 -2.91
CA ALA A 173 -11.17 12.54 -4.25
C ALA A 173 -9.71 12.20 -4.56
N ALA A 174 -9.49 11.76 -5.80
CA ALA A 174 -8.15 11.66 -6.36
C ALA A 174 -7.57 13.08 -6.55
N THR A 175 -6.30 13.25 -6.21
CA THR A 175 -5.60 14.54 -6.28
C THR A 175 -4.16 14.32 -6.70
N ARG A 176 -3.48 15.41 -7.09
CA ARG A 176 -2.05 15.43 -7.43
C ARG A 176 -1.43 16.71 -6.89
N THR A 177 -1.20 16.74 -5.59
CA THR A 177 -0.52 17.87 -4.92
C THR A 177 0.66 17.34 -4.15
N THR A 178 1.73 18.11 -4.08
CA THR A 178 2.90 17.74 -3.29
C THR A 178 2.78 18.22 -1.85
N VAL A 179 3.50 17.53 -0.95
CA VAL A 179 3.74 17.95 0.43
C VAL A 179 5.24 17.84 0.69
N PRO A 180 5.93 18.94 1.00
CA PRO A 180 5.42 20.31 1.05
C PRO A 180 5.00 20.84 -0.34
N GLY A 181 4.05 21.78 -0.37
CA GLY A 181 3.53 22.38 -1.59
C GLY A 181 2.55 23.53 -1.33
N PRO A 182 2.02 24.18 -2.39
CA PRO A 182 1.16 25.37 -2.25
C PRO A 182 -0.13 25.13 -1.45
N ARG A 183 -0.70 23.93 -1.56
CA ARG A 183 -1.91 23.53 -0.82
C ARG A 183 -1.60 23.11 0.61
N PHE A 184 -0.45 22.48 0.83
CA PHE A 184 -0.05 21.89 2.10
C PHE A 184 1.40 22.24 2.40
N PRO A 185 1.67 23.23 3.26
CA PRO A 185 3.04 23.68 3.54
C PRO A 185 3.89 22.60 4.21
N ASP A 186 3.28 21.65 4.92
CA ASP A 186 3.94 20.50 5.54
C ASP A 186 2.94 19.34 5.77
N ARG A 187 3.46 18.21 6.28
CA ARG A 187 2.64 17.03 6.62
C ARG A 187 1.62 17.30 7.73
N ARG A 188 1.89 18.24 8.64
CA ARG A 188 0.93 18.59 9.72
C ARG A 188 -0.29 19.29 9.14
N ALA A 189 -0.09 20.20 8.19
CA ALA A 189 -1.17 20.88 7.50
C ALA A 189 -2.02 19.91 6.67
N LEU A 190 -1.41 18.90 6.04
CA LEU A 190 -2.15 17.81 5.41
C LEU A 190 -3.00 17.05 6.42
N VAL A 191 -2.40 16.57 7.52
CA VAL A 191 -3.08 15.77 8.56
C VAL A 191 -4.22 16.54 9.22
N ALA A 192 -4.09 17.86 9.39
CA ALA A 192 -5.15 18.70 9.94
C ALA A 192 -6.44 18.72 9.09
N THR A 193 -6.39 18.26 7.83
CA THR A 193 -7.58 18.11 6.99
C THR A 193 -8.30 16.77 7.18
N TRP A 194 -7.71 15.82 7.90
CA TRP A 194 -8.32 14.51 8.10
C TRP A 194 -9.49 14.61 9.09
N PRO A 195 -10.54 13.78 8.92
CA PRO A 195 -11.65 13.74 9.87
C PRO A 195 -11.17 13.45 11.30
N ASP A 196 -11.94 13.88 12.29
CA ASP A 196 -11.68 13.48 13.68
C ASP A 196 -11.78 11.94 13.79
N PRO A 197 -10.76 11.24 14.31
CA PRO A 197 -10.81 9.79 14.50
C PRO A 197 -11.85 9.36 15.56
N GLY A 198 -12.28 10.26 16.45
CA GLY A 198 -13.24 9.99 17.52
C GLY A 198 -14.72 10.08 17.13
N ARG A 199 -15.05 10.33 15.85
CA ARG A 199 -16.42 10.57 15.38
C ARG A 199 -16.90 9.56 14.35
#